data_AF-A0A7Y7IVY0-F1
#
_entry.id   AF-A0A7Y7IVY0-F1
#
_cell.length_a   1.000
_cell.length_b   1.000
_cell.length_c   1.000
_cell.angle_alpha   90.00
_cell.angle_beta   90.00
_cell.angle_gamma   90.00
#
_symmetry.space_group_name_H-M   'P 1'
#
loop_
_entity.id
_entity.type
_entity.pdbx_description
1 polymer ?
#
loop_
_entity_poly.entity_id
_entity_poly.type
_entity_poly.pdbx_seq_one_letter_code
_entity_poly.pdbx_strand_id
1 'polypeptide(L)'
;RLPIAIVAAGLAAPGAVILFAPAAGWAIGLFMLWIVMSNAAGAIGITAVQELAPDAARGVALALISVFNMSVGLSFGTTATAMLADHVYLGPSGLAASITTVALPAALMGMGLFRLAARACTVADGRIMSDASPARCS
;
A
#
# COMPACT_ATOMS: atom_id res chain seq x y z
N ARG A 1 1.07 -13.91 -6.35
CA ARG A 1 1.85 -13.07 -5.42
C ARG A 1 1.00 -11.97 -4.75
N LEU A 2 0.01 -11.40 -5.45
CA LEU A 2 -0.95 -10.45 -4.85
C LEU A 2 -1.70 -10.87 -3.57
N PRO A 3 -2.09 -12.14 -3.33
CA PRO A 3 -2.73 -12.49 -2.06
C PRO A 3 -1.81 -12.27 -0.85
N ILE A 4 -0.49 -12.42 -1.01
CA ILE A 4 0.50 -12.11 0.02
C ILE A 4 0.55 -10.61 0.29
N ALA A 5 0.45 -9.77 -0.75
CA ALA A 5 0.36 -8.32 -0.60
C ALA A 5 -0.91 -7.87 0.13
N ILE A 6 -2.04 -8.56 -0.11
CA ILE A 6 -3.30 -8.29 0.63
C ILE A 6 -3.13 -8.64 2.11
N VAL A 7 -2.47 -9.76 2.44
CA VAL A 7 -2.19 -10.14 3.83
C VAL A 7 -1.24 -9.13 4.48
N ALA A 8 -0.16 -8.73 3.80
CA ALA A 8 0.77 -7.73 4.32
C ALA A 8 0.08 -6.37 4.54
N ALA A 9 -0.74 -5.90 3.59
CA ALA A 9 -1.54 -4.68 3.75
C ALA A 9 -2.59 -4.83 4.88
N GLY A 10 -3.12 -6.04 5.08
CA GLY A 10 -4.02 -6.37 6.18
C GLY A 10 -3.36 -6.33 7.55
N LEU A 11 -2.12 -6.79 7.64
CA LEU A 11 -1.31 -6.73 8.86
C LEU A 11 -0.78 -5.31 9.14
N ALA A 12 -0.72 -4.45 8.13
CA ALA A 12 -0.44 -3.04 8.33
C ALA A 12 -1.62 -2.35 9.07
N ALA A 13 -2.88 -2.64 8.74
CA ALA A 13 -4.05 -2.01 9.36
C ALA A 13 -4.05 -1.98 10.91
N PRO A 14 -3.76 -3.07 11.66
CA PRO A 14 -3.65 -3.01 13.12
C PRO A 14 -2.44 -2.18 13.60
N GLY A 15 -1.34 -2.14 12.83
CA GLY A 15 -0.21 -1.26 13.10
C GLY A 15 -0.54 0.23 12.93
N ALA A 16 -1.57 0.57 12.15
CA ALA A 16 -2.05 1.95 12.01
C ALA A 16 -2.84 2.44 13.22
N VAL A 17 -3.34 1.54 14.09
CA VAL A 17 -4.20 1.91 15.23
C VAL A 17 -3.39 2.22 16.49
N ILE A 18 -2.38 3.08 16.32
CA ILE A 18 -1.42 3.47 17.37
C ILE A 18 -2.12 4.22 18.51
N LEU A 19 -3.25 4.87 18.22
CA LEU A 19 -4.06 5.61 19.19
C LEU A 19 -4.45 4.80 20.44
N PHE A 20 -4.61 3.48 20.34
CA PHE A 20 -5.01 2.64 21.47
C PHE A 20 -3.82 2.08 22.27
N ALA A 21 -2.59 2.51 21.99
CA ALA A 21 -1.42 2.03 22.71
C ALA A 21 -1.42 2.51 24.17
N PRO A 22 -1.41 1.60 25.17
CA PRO A 22 -1.47 1.99 26.58
C PRO A 22 -0.14 2.53 27.13
N ALA A 23 0.96 2.35 26.40
CA ALA A 23 2.29 2.86 26.76
C ALA A 23 3.13 3.17 25.50
N ALA A 24 4.12 4.05 25.63
CA ALA A 24 4.99 4.47 24.53
C ALA A 24 5.68 3.28 23.81
N GLY A 25 6.07 2.24 24.55
CA GLY A 25 6.67 1.04 23.96
C GLY A 25 5.73 0.30 23.00
N TRP A 26 4.43 0.24 23.32
CA TRP A 26 3.42 -0.35 22.43
C TRP A 26 3.23 0.48 21.16
N ALA A 27 3.25 1.81 21.28
CA ALA A 27 3.13 2.70 20.13
C ALA A 27 4.30 2.52 19.14
N ILE A 28 5.54 2.40 19.67
CA ILE A 28 6.73 2.13 18.86
C ILE A 28 6.62 0.76 18.18
N GLY A 29 6.20 -0.29 18.92
CA GLY A 29 6.03 -1.63 18.37
C GLY A 29 5.02 -1.69 17.21
N LEU A 30 3.85 -1.05 17.39
CA LEU A 30 2.82 -0.96 16.35
C LEU A 30 3.30 -0.15 15.14
N PHE A 31 4.01 0.95 15.37
CA PHE A 31 4.59 1.74 14.30
C PHE A 31 5.67 0.98 13.50
N MET A 32 6.51 0.21 14.17
CA MET A 32 7.50 -0.65 13.50
C MET A 32 6.82 -1.74 12.69
N LEU A 33 5.78 -2.37 13.23
CA LEU A 33 4.97 -3.35 12.50
C LEU A 33 4.36 -2.72 11.25
N TRP A 34 3.78 -1.53 11.37
CA TRP A 34 3.26 -0.76 10.24
C TRP A 34 4.32 -0.54 9.17
N ILE A 35 5.50 -0.03 9.54
CA ILE A 35 6.61 0.24 8.61
C ILE A 35 7.01 -1.04 7.87
N VAL A 36 7.25 -2.13 8.60
CA VAL A 36 7.71 -3.39 7.99
C VAL A 36 6.67 -3.95 7.02
N MET A 37 5.40 -4.02 7.45
CA MET A 37 4.32 -4.57 6.62
C MET A 37 4.01 -3.70 5.40
N SER A 38 4.03 -2.38 5.56
CA SER A 38 3.86 -1.43 4.45
C SER A 38 4.99 -1.54 3.43
N ASN A 39 6.24 -1.67 3.88
CA ASN A 39 7.39 -1.88 2.98
C ASN A 39 7.31 -3.22 2.25
N ALA A 40 6.95 -4.30 2.96
CA ALA A 40 6.75 -5.61 2.36
C ALA A 40 5.66 -5.57 1.27
N ALA A 41 4.51 -4.95 1.57
CA ALA A 41 3.44 -4.77 0.59
C ALA A 41 3.89 -3.93 -0.61
N GLY A 42 4.63 -2.84 -0.37
CA GLY A 42 5.22 -2.00 -1.41
C GLY A 42 6.17 -2.75 -2.33
N ALA A 43 7.09 -3.53 -1.76
CA ALA A 43 8.04 -4.35 -2.51
C ALA A 43 7.32 -5.40 -3.37
N ILE A 44 6.37 -6.14 -2.79
CA ILE A 44 5.57 -7.14 -3.53
C ILE A 44 4.77 -6.46 -4.66
N GLY A 45 4.19 -5.29 -4.40
CA GLY A 45 3.44 -4.53 -5.40
C GLY A 45 4.31 -4.09 -6.57
N ILE A 46 5.50 -3.55 -6.30
CA ILE A 46 6.47 -3.15 -7.32
C ILE A 46 6.87 -4.36 -8.17
N THR A 47 7.24 -5.48 -7.54
CA THR A 47 7.62 -6.70 -8.27
C THR A 47 6.47 -7.21 -9.14
N ALA A 48 5.23 -7.19 -8.64
CA ALA A 48 4.06 -7.58 -9.42
C ALA A 48 3.84 -6.67 -10.63
N VAL A 49 4.03 -5.35 -10.49
CA VAL A 49 3.94 -4.43 -11.63
C VAL A 49 5.05 -4.68 -12.65
N GLN A 50 6.28 -4.98 -12.20
CA GLN A 50 7.39 -5.28 -13.10
C GLN A 50 7.16 -6.54 -13.93
N GLU A 51 6.56 -7.57 -13.34
CA GLU A 51 6.20 -8.83 -14.03
C GLU A 51 5.11 -8.64 -15.08
N LEU A 52 4.17 -7.70 -14.84
CA LEU A 52 3.05 -7.44 -15.74
C LEU A 52 3.36 -6.38 -16.81
N ALA A 53 4.32 -5.49 -16.57
CA ALA A 53 4.66 -4.40 -17.47
C ALA A 53 5.46 -4.90 -18.69
N PRO A 54 5.12 -4.44 -19.92
CA PRO A 54 5.95 -4.66 -21.10
C PRO A 54 7.38 -4.13 -20.88
N ASP A 55 8.38 -4.80 -21.44
CA ASP A 55 9.79 -4.46 -21.19
C ASP A 55 10.12 -2.99 -21.52
N ALA A 56 9.52 -2.44 -22.58
CA ALA A 56 9.68 -1.03 -22.97
C ALA A 56 9.06 -0.03 -21.96
N ALA A 57 8.09 -0.45 -21.16
CA ALA A 57 7.35 0.41 -20.22
C ALA A 57 7.70 0.17 -18.75
N ARG A 58 8.47 -0.88 -18.43
CA ARG A 58 8.85 -1.24 -17.05
C ARG A 58 9.56 -0.10 -16.32
N GLY A 59 10.48 0.59 -17.00
CA GLY A 59 11.20 1.73 -16.43
C GLY A 59 10.28 2.91 -16.09
N VAL A 60 9.34 3.22 -16.98
CA VAL A 60 8.35 4.31 -16.77
C VAL A 60 7.41 3.96 -15.63
N ALA A 61 6.93 2.72 -15.55
CA ALA A 61 6.06 2.26 -14.47
C ALA A 61 6.74 2.40 -13.09
N LEU A 62 8.03 2.03 -13.00
CA LEU A 62 8.81 2.18 -11.76
C LEU A 62 9.05 3.63 -11.37
N ALA A 63 9.39 4.47 -12.36
CA ALA A 63 9.57 5.90 -12.13
C ALA A 63 8.29 6.54 -11.59
N LEU A 64 7.13 6.22 -12.18
CA LEU A 64 5.84 6.71 -11.69
C LEU A 64 5.56 6.24 -10.28
N ILE A 65 5.72 4.94 -9.98
CA ILE A 65 5.52 4.42 -8.61
C ILE A 65 6.42 5.17 -7.60
N SER A 66 7.69 5.37 -7.94
CA SER A 66 8.63 6.07 -7.06
C SER A 66 8.25 7.54 -6.85
N VAL A 67 7.86 8.24 -7.92
CA VAL A 67 7.42 9.64 -7.84
C VAL A 67 6.16 9.76 -6.99
N PHE A 68 5.17 8.90 -7.17
CA PHE A 68 3.97 8.94 -6.32
C PHE A 68 4.28 8.58 -4.87
N ASN A 69 5.12 7.57 -4.61
CA ASN A 69 5.46 7.17 -3.25
C ASN A 69 6.23 8.29 -2.51
N MET A 70 7.24 8.88 -3.15
CA MET A 70 8.04 9.95 -2.55
C MET A 70 7.29 11.29 -2.52
N SER A 71 6.79 11.77 -3.66
CA SER A 71 6.21 13.11 -3.74
C SER A 71 4.85 13.19 -3.07
N VAL A 72 4.01 12.15 -3.18
CA VAL A 72 2.68 12.16 -2.56
C VAL A 72 2.74 11.49 -1.19
N GLY A 73 3.25 10.27 -1.10
CA GLY A 73 3.27 9.51 0.16
C GLY A 73 4.05 10.23 1.27
N LEU A 74 5.32 10.54 1.01
CA LEU A 74 6.19 11.19 2.01
C LEU A 74 5.81 12.65 2.25
N SER A 75 5.72 13.48 1.22
CA SER A 75 5.47 14.93 1.42
C SER A 75 4.07 15.20 1.96
N PHE A 76 3.02 14.63 1.35
CA PHE A 76 1.65 14.89 1.79
C PHE A 76 1.35 14.16 3.10
N GLY A 77 1.78 12.91 3.25
CA GLY A 77 1.50 12.12 4.46
C GLY A 77 2.11 12.73 5.73
N THR A 78 3.37 13.17 5.67
CA THR A 78 4.03 13.80 6.82
C THR A 78 3.43 15.17 7.14
N THR A 79 3.18 15.99 6.12
CA THR A 79 2.56 17.32 6.29
C THR A 79 1.15 17.20 6.86
N ALA A 80 0.31 16.31 6.33
CA ALA A 80 -1.04 16.09 6.83
C ALA A 80 -1.03 15.63 8.30
N THR A 81 -0.12 14.72 8.65
CA THR A 81 0.04 14.24 10.04
C THR A 81 0.49 15.37 10.97
N ALA A 82 1.44 16.20 10.56
CA ALA A 82 1.88 17.35 11.35
C ALA A 82 0.74 18.38 11.53
N MET A 83 0.06 18.75 10.45
CA MET A 83 -1.06 19.69 10.49
C MET A 83 -2.20 19.21 11.38
N LEU A 84 -2.58 17.94 11.28
CA LEU A 84 -3.60 17.34 12.14
C LEU A 84 -3.17 17.30 13.61
N ALA A 85 -1.91 16.97 13.89
CA ALA A 85 -1.40 16.97 15.26
C ALA A 85 -1.46 18.37 15.89
N ASP A 86 -1.03 19.39 15.15
CA ASP A 86 -0.92 20.76 15.65
C ASP A 86 -2.28 21.49 15.71
N HIS A 87 -3.14 21.30 14.71
CA HIS A 87 -4.37 22.11 14.56
C HIS A 87 -5.64 21.39 15.01
N VAL A 88 -5.67 20.06 14.97
CA VAL A 88 -6.88 19.27 15.33
C VAL A 88 -6.73 18.64 16.71
N TYR A 89 -5.59 18.02 16.99
CA TYR A 89 -5.38 17.30 18.25
C TYR A 89 -4.67 18.13 19.34
N LEU A 90 -4.26 19.37 19.01
CA LEU A 90 -3.84 20.44 19.94
C LEU A 90 -2.86 19.99 21.05
N GLY A 91 -1.87 19.16 20.70
CA GLY A 91 -0.78 18.85 21.63
C GLY A 91 0.00 17.57 21.32
N PRO A 92 1.10 17.32 22.07
CA PRO A 92 2.00 16.17 21.86
C PRO A 92 1.31 14.81 22.03
N SER A 93 0.28 14.75 22.87
CA SER A 93 -0.56 13.55 23.07
C SER A 93 -1.42 13.21 21.85
N GLY A 94 -1.62 14.17 20.95
CA GLY A 94 -2.41 14.03 19.72
C GLY A 94 -1.71 13.33 18.57
N LEU A 95 -0.38 13.14 18.64
CA LEU A 95 0.41 12.61 17.53
C LEU A 95 -0.02 11.19 17.14
N ALA A 96 -0.30 10.32 18.11
CA ALA A 96 -0.77 8.96 17.85
C ALA A 96 -2.14 8.95 17.14
N ALA A 97 -3.04 9.86 17.54
CA ALA A 97 -4.34 10.03 16.88
C ALA A 97 -4.17 10.52 15.45
N SER A 98 -3.31 11.52 15.24
CA SER A 98 -2.99 12.07 13.93
C SER A 98 -2.43 11.02 12.97
N ILE A 99 -1.42 10.26 13.41
CA ILE A 99 -0.84 9.17 12.61
C ILE A 99 -1.92 8.14 12.26
N THR A 100 -2.75 7.75 13.23
CA THR A 100 -3.84 6.79 13.00
C THR A 100 -4.84 7.28 11.95
N THR A 101 -5.24 8.55 12.04
CA THR A 101 -6.20 9.18 11.12
C THR A 101 -5.67 9.27 9.69
N VAL A 102 -4.36 9.40 9.48
CA VAL A 102 -3.75 9.43 8.14
C VAL A 102 -3.42 8.02 7.64
N ALA A 103 -2.81 7.18 8.49
CA ALA A 103 -2.31 5.87 8.11
C ALA A 103 -3.44 4.86 7.87
N LEU A 104 -4.52 4.89 8.67
CA LEU A 104 -5.60 3.92 8.56
C LEU A 104 -6.33 4.01 7.21
N PRO A 105 -6.79 5.19 6.72
CA PRO A 105 -7.37 5.31 5.38
C PRO A 105 -6.39 4.90 4.28
N ALA A 106 -5.10 5.23 4.40
CA ALA A 106 -4.08 4.83 3.44
C ALA A 106 -3.93 3.30 3.37
N ALA A 107 -3.95 2.61 4.52
CA ALA A 107 -3.94 1.16 4.60
C ALA A 107 -5.13 0.53 3.89
N LEU A 108 -6.32 1.06 4.15
CA LEU A 108 -7.58 0.57 3.58
C LEU A 108 -7.62 0.77 2.06
N MET A 109 -7.19 1.95 1.59
CA MET A 109 -7.06 2.22 0.15
C MET A 109 -6.06 1.29 -0.51
N GLY A 110 -4.88 1.09 0.09
CA GLY A 110 -3.86 0.16 -0.41
C GLY A 110 -4.40 -1.27 -0.52
N MET A 111 -5.08 -1.75 0.52
CA MET A 111 -5.73 -3.07 0.50
C MET A 111 -6.80 -3.18 -0.59
N GLY A 112 -7.61 -2.14 -0.77
CA GLY A 112 -8.60 -2.05 -1.84
C GLY A 112 -7.97 -2.14 -3.23
N LEU A 113 -6.91 -1.38 -3.47
CA LEU A 113 -6.17 -1.39 -4.73
C LEU A 113 -5.52 -2.75 -5.00
N PHE A 114 -4.91 -3.38 -4.00
CA PHE A 114 -4.38 -4.74 -4.16
C PHE A 114 -5.48 -5.77 -4.47
N ARG A 115 -6.65 -5.65 -3.87
CA ARG A 115 -7.79 -6.51 -4.21
C ARG A 115 -8.28 -6.29 -5.63
N LEU A 116 -8.37 -5.03 -6.08
CA LEU A 116 -8.77 -4.70 -7.45
C LEU A 116 -7.73 -5.22 -8.46
N ALA A 117 -6.45 -5.04 -8.19
CA ALA A 117 -5.38 -5.56 -9.01
C ALA A 117 -5.39 -7.10 -9.08
N ALA A 118 -5.71 -7.78 -7.97
CA ALA A 118 -5.83 -9.23 -7.95
C ALA A 118 -6.95 -9.72 -8.88
N ARG A 119 -8.10 -9.03 -8.86
CA ARG A 119 -9.23 -9.33 -9.74
C ARG A 119 -8.90 -9.04 -11.21
N ALA A 120 -8.27 -7.91 -11.50
CA ALA A 120 -7.87 -7.56 -12.86
C ALA A 120 -6.89 -8.59 -13.45
N CYS A 121 -5.92 -9.05 -12.64
CA CYS A 121 -4.97 -10.07 -13.05
C CYS A 121 -5.65 -11.42 -13.38
N THR A 122 -6.62 -11.86 -12.58
CA THR A 122 -7.38 -13.10 -12.87
C THR A 122 -8.21 -13.01 -14.14
N VAL A 123 -8.74 -11.82 -14.46
CA VAL A 123 -9.51 -11.60 -15.71
C VAL A 123 -8.59 -11.57 -16.93
N ALA A 124 -7.40 -10.98 -16.81
CA ALA A 124 -6.42 -10.95 -17.90
C ALA A 124 -5.91 -12.36 -18.24
N ASP A 125 -5.62 -13.18 -17.22
CA ASP A 125 -5.17 -14.57 -17.40
C ASP A 125 -6.22 -15.42 -18.14
N GLY A 126 -7.50 -15.27 -17.79
CA GLY A 126 -8.60 -15.94 -18.48
C GLY A 126 -8.79 -15.51 -19.95
N ARG A 127 -8.46 -14.26 -20.31
CA ARG A 127 -8.49 -13.81 -21.72
C ARG A 127 -7.35 -14.39 -22.54
N ILE A 128 -6.15 -14.45 -21.98
CA ILE A 128 -4.98 -15.05 -22.66
C ILE A 128 -5.24 -16.52 -22.97
N MET A 129 -5.86 -17.28 -22.05
CA MET A 129 -6.25 -18.67 -22.31
C MET A 129 -7.38 -18.81 -23.34
N SER A 130 -8.31 -17.84 -23.41
CA SER A 130 -9.37 -17.83 -24.42
C SER A 130 -8.83 -17.53 -25.82
N ASP A 131 -7.88 -16.62 -25.95
CA ASP A 131 -7.23 -16.27 -27.24
C ASP A 131 -6.19 -17.32 -27.67
N ALA A 132 -5.68 -18.13 -26.74
CA ALA A 132 -4.84 -19.29 -27.03
C ALA A 132 -5.62 -20.52 -27.56
N SER A 133 -6.91 -20.36 -27.89
CA SER A 133 -7.64 -21.38 -28.65
C SER A 133 -6.91 -21.61 -29.98
N PRO A 134 -6.43 -22.84 -30.26
CA PRO A 134 -5.64 -23.11 -31.44
C PRO A 134 -6.47 -22.75 -32.65
N ALA A 135 -6.02 -21.73 -33.38
CA ALA A 135 -6.40 -21.51 -34.75
C ALA A 135 -6.32 -22.87 -35.45
N ARG A 136 -7.50 -23.43 -35.76
CA ARG A 136 -7.63 -24.67 -36.50
C ARG A 136 -6.91 -24.44 -37.82
N CYS A 137 -5.74 -25.04 -37.96
CA CYS A 137 -5.19 -25.36 -39.26
C CYS A 137 -6.22 -26.28 -39.94
N SER A 138 -7.02 -25.70 -40.83
CA SER A 138 -7.79 -26.41 -41.86
C SER A 138 -7.34 -25.88 -43.21
#